data_AF-A0A2E9HAY9-F1
#
_entry.id   AF-A0A2E9HAY9-F1
#
_cell.length_a   1.000
_cell.length_b   1.000
_cell.length_c   1.000
_cell.angle_alpha   90.00
_cell.angle_beta   90.00
_cell.angle_gamma   90.00
#
_symmetry.space_group_name_H-M   'P 1'
#
loop_
_entity.id
_entity.type
_entity.pdbx_description
1 polymer ?
#
loop_
_entity_poly.entity_id
_entity_poly.type
_entity_poly.pdbx_seq_one_letter_code
_entity_poly.pdbx_strand_id
1 'polypeptide(L)'
;MRHDGEASVEEILDSIKKVIARDNRAGAMEARRRRERTTRDESPSSPHDPVMEEEADEVLDLAEAELVDEDESESPAESDDDQDSEGPSLMSEAARHAMRDNLATLALLSEPGSPPQIVRSGETSLEGLVREMLRPMLAEWLDKNLPPMVEELVRQEIARIVKKQG
;
A
#
# COMPACT_ATOMS: atom_id res chain seq x y z
N MET A 1 14.61 -32.46 36.05
CA MET A 1 13.69 -32.39 34.88
C MET A 1 13.74 -30.95 34.35
N ARG A 2 14.65 -30.63 33.41
CA ARG A 2 14.35 -30.15 32.04
C ARG A 2 12.95 -29.54 31.84
N HIS A 3 12.88 -28.21 31.84
CA HIS A 3 11.86 -27.44 31.12
C HIS A 3 12.58 -26.75 29.95
N ASP A 4 12.84 -27.53 28.91
CA ASP A 4 13.07 -27.00 27.56
C ASP A 4 11.69 -26.70 26.95
N GLY A 5 11.51 -25.54 26.30
CA GLY A 5 10.73 -25.56 25.05
C GLY A 5 9.64 -24.52 24.79
N GLU A 6 9.40 -23.51 25.62
CA GLU A 6 8.48 -22.43 25.24
C GLU A 6 9.29 -21.16 25.06
N ALA A 7 9.59 -20.77 23.81
CA ALA A 7 10.16 -19.47 23.51
C ALA A 7 9.31 -18.40 24.21
N SER A 8 9.93 -17.56 25.04
CA SER A 8 9.20 -16.51 25.77
C SER A 8 8.42 -15.65 24.77
N VAL A 9 7.23 -15.19 25.13
CA VAL A 9 6.42 -14.30 24.28
C VAL A 9 7.24 -13.11 23.79
N GLU A 10 8.13 -12.59 24.64
CA GLU A 10 9.05 -11.51 24.32
C GLU A 10 10.08 -11.91 23.25
N GLU A 11 10.57 -13.16 23.27
CA GLU A 11 11.49 -13.70 22.27
C GLU A 11 10.78 -13.93 20.93
N ILE A 12 9.50 -14.34 20.95
CA ILE A 12 8.65 -14.45 19.77
C ILE A 12 8.46 -13.07 19.13
N LEU A 13 8.15 -12.05 19.93
CA LEU A 13 7.97 -10.68 19.45
C LEU A 13 9.28 -10.09 18.91
N ASP A 14 10.41 -10.33 19.58
CA ASP A 14 11.71 -9.83 19.13
C ASP A 14 12.17 -10.53 17.84
N SER A 15 11.87 -11.82 17.69
CA SER A 15 12.10 -12.57 16.45
C SER A 15 11.24 -12.05 15.28
N ILE A 16 9.95 -11.78 15.50
CA ILE A 16 9.06 -11.17 14.50
C ILE A 16 9.58 -9.78 14.09
N LYS A 17 9.93 -8.94 15.07
CA LYS A 17 10.50 -7.60 14.82
C LYS A 17 11.79 -7.68 14.00
N LYS A 18 12.68 -8.62 14.31
CA LYS A 18 13.93 -8.84 13.59
C LYS A 18 13.72 -9.34 12.16
N VAL A 19 12.73 -10.21 11.93
CA VAL A 19 12.38 -10.70 10.60
C VAL A 19 11.77 -9.56 9.76
N ILE A 20 10.84 -8.78 10.30
CA ILE A 20 10.24 -7.63 9.58
C ILE A 20 11.30 -6.58 9.25
N ALA A 21 12.19 -6.25 10.17
CA ALA A 21 13.28 -5.29 9.92
C ALA A 21 14.25 -5.80 8.85
N ARG A 22 14.55 -7.10 8.84
CA ARG A 22 15.38 -7.74 7.82
C ARG A 22 14.70 -7.74 6.45
N ASP A 23 13.40 -8.04 6.40
CA ASP A 23 12.64 -8.14 5.16
C ASP A 23 12.37 -6.75 4.56
N ASN A 24 12.11 -5.73 5.39
CA ASN A 24 12.04 -4.34 4.94
C ASN A 24 13.38 -3.86 4.37
N ARG A 25 14.51 -4.20 5.01
CA ARG A 25 15.85 -3.90 4.47
C ARG A 25 16.12 -4.61 3.15
N ALA A 26 15.72 -5.88 3.03
CA ALA A 26 15.87 -6.66 1.80
C ALA A 26 14.99 -6.09 0.67
N GLY A 27 13.72 -5.76 0.97
CA GLY A 27 12.79 -5.11 0.05
C GLY A 27 13.28 -3.74 -0.41
N ALA A 28 13.84 -2.93 0.50
CA ALA A 28 14.46 -1.64 0.15
C ALA A 28 15.68 -1.81 -0.77
N MET A 29 16.54 -2.79 -0.51
CA MET A 29 17.68 -3.11 -1.37
C MET A 29 17.24 -3.63 -2.75
N GLU A 30 16.20 -4.46 -2.81
CA GLU A 30 15.65 -5.00 -4.06
C GLU A 30 14.95 -3.91 -4.89
N ALA A 31 14.22 -3.00 -4.25
CA ALA A 31 13.62 -1.83 -4.89
C ALA A 31 14.69 -0.86 -5.45
N ARG A 32 15.81 -0.69 -4.73
CA ARG A 32 16.96 0.10 -5.22
C ARG A 32 17.64 -0.58 -6.40
N ARG A 33 17.91 -1.88 -6.30
CA ARG A 33 18.52 -2.68 -7.38
C ARG A 33 17.63 -2.74 -8.62
N ARG A 34 16.30 -2.77 -8.46
CA ARG A 34 15.35 -2.71 -9.56
C ARG A 34 15.44 -1.36 -10.27
N ARG A 35 15.41 -0.24 -9.53
CA ARG A 35 15.60 1.11 -10.09
C ARG A 35 16.94 1.24 -10.82
N GLU A 36 18.05 0.83 -10.19
CA GLU A 36 19.38 0.86 -10.80
C GLU A 36 19.48 0.01 -12.07
N ARG A 37 18.73 -1.10 -12.16
CA ARG A 37 18.69 -1.96 -13.34
C ARG A 37 17.84 -1.37 -14.46
N THR A 38 16.76 -0.66 -14.14
CA THR A 38 15.96 0.08 -15.12
C THR A 38 16.71 1.30 -15.66
N THR A 39 17.43 2.04 -14.81
CA THR A 39 18.21 3.22 -15.21
C THR A 39 19.49 2.89 -15.97
N ARG A 40 19.98 1.64 -15.90
CA ARG A 40 21.22 1.23 -16.59
C ARG A 40 21.00 0.63 -17.98
N ASP A 41 19.76 0.32 -18.33
CA ASP A 41 19.38 -0.19 -19.67
C ASP A 41 18.89 0.93 -20.62
N GLU A 42 18.69 2.15 -20.11
CA GLU A 42 18.41 3.34 -20.92
C GLU A 42 19.61 4.29 -20.92
N SER A 43 20.37 4.31 -22.00
CA SER A 43 21.18 5.48 -22.38
C SER A 43 20.38 6.37 -23.34
N PRO A 44 20.56 7.70 -23.28
CA PRO A 44 19.50 8.67 -23.58
C PRO A 44 19.52 9.11 -25.04
N SER A 45 18.35 9.31 -25.62
CA SER A 45 18.20 10.10 -26.85
C SER A 45 16.80 10.68 -26.95
N SER A 46 16.63 11.95 -26.55
CA SER A 46 15.96 12.99 -27.35
C SER A 46 15.90 14.34 -26.62
N PRO A 47 15.78 15.46 -27.36
CA PRO A 47 16.17 16.80 -26.91
C PRO A 47 15.08 17.54 -26.14
N HIS A 48 15.56 18.40 -25.24
CA HIS A 48 14.86 19.38 -24.39
C HIS A 48 13.69 20.13 -25.05
N ASP A 49 12.61 20.28 -24.27
CA ASP A 49 11.64 21.38 -24.33
C ASP A 49 11.79 22.17 -23.01
N PRO A 50 12.07 23.50 -23.01
CA PRO A 50 12.50 24.22 -21.82
C PRO A 50 11.31 24.85 -21.07
N VAL A 51 10.35 24.03 -20.67
CA VAL A 51 9.31 24.46 -19.73
C VAL A 51 9.16 23.41 -18.64
N MET A 52 9.42 23.83 -17.39
CA MET A 52 9.27 23.09 -16.13
C MET A 52 10.50 22.34 -15.56
N GLU A 53 11.66 23.01 -15.49
CA GLU A 53 12.79 22.53 -14.67
C GLU A 53 12.87 23.16 -13.27
N GLU A 54 12.08 24.19 -12.95
CA GLU A 54 12.21 24.87 -11.64
C GLU A 54 11.22 24.39 -10.55
N GLU A 55 10.27 23.50 -10.86
CA GLU A 55 9.23 23.08 -9.89
C GLU A 55 9.33 21.60 -9.46
N ALA A 56 10.28 20.84 -10.04
CA ALA A 56 10.47 19.42 -9.73
C ALA A 56 11.53 19.15 -8.64
N ASP A 57 12.30 20.18 -8.24
CA ASP A 57 13.37 20.04 -7.24
C ASP A 57 12.91 20.34 -5.80
N GLU A 58 11.66 20.72 -5.57
CA GLU A 58 11.08 20.91 -4.23
C GLU A 58 10.29 19.69 -3.74
N VAL A 59 10.75 18.47 -4.05
CA VAL A 59 10.23 17.27 -3.39
C VAL A 59 10.88 17.18 -2.00
N LEU A 60 10.14 17.62 -0.97
CA LEU A 60 10.51 17.45 0.44
C LEU A 60 10.74 15.96 0.77
N ASP A 61 12.00 15.58 1.00
CA ASP A 61 12.37 14.26 1.47
C ASP A 61 11.98 14.11 2.93
N LEU A 62 10.90 13.37 3.18
CA LEU A 62 10.36 13.13 4.54
C LEU A 62 11.35 12.36 5.44
N ALA A 63 12.42 11.79 4.88
CA ALA A 63 13.51 11.18 5.64
C ALA A 63 14.50 12.19 6.25
N GLU A 64 14.53 13.44 5.77
CA GLU A 64 15.39 14.52 6.33
C GLU A 64 14.75 15.17 7.58
N ALA A 65 13.43 15.10 7.73
CA ALA A 65 12.69 15.81 8.78
C ALA A 65 12.73 15.16 10.18
N GLU A 66 13.45 14.05 10.38
CA GLU A 66 13.43 13.30 11.65
C GLU A 66 14.67 13.51 12.56
N LEU A 67 15.63 14.37 12.21
CA LEU A 67 16.82 14.60 13.05
C LEU A 67 17.18 16.08 13.15
N VAL A 68 16.34 16.83 13.87
CA VAL A 68 16.78 18.06 14.56
C VAL A 68 16.92 17.71 16.03
N ASP A 69 18.12 17.27 16.39
CA ASP A 69 18.62 17.27 17.76
C ASP A 69 18.73 18.73 18.22
N GLU A 70 17.77 19.20 19.03
CA GLU A 70 18.01 20.28 19.98
C GLU A 70 18.02 19.67 21.38
N ASP A 71 19.24 19.45 21.86
CA ASP A 71 19.57 19.23 23.26
C ASP A 71 19.20 20.50 24.05
N GLU A 72 17.97 20.54 24.58
CA GLU A 72 17.68 21.26 25.82
C GLU A 72 17.15 20.26 26.84
N SER A 73 18.10 19.64 27.54
CA SER A 73 18.08 19.47 29.00
C SER A 73 16.72 19.67 29.69
N GLU A 74 16.04 18.57 30.04
CA GLU A 74 15.67 18.23 31.42
C GLU A 74 14.83 16.92 31.46
N SER A 75 15.35 15.94 32.19
CA SER A 75 14.55 14.93 32.89
C SER A 75 15.05 14.95 34.34
N PRO A 76 14.27 14.59 35.39
CA PRO A 76 13.00 13.87 35.40
C PRO A 76 11.97 14.37 36.45
N ALA A 77 10.68 14.44 36.13
CA ALA A 77 9.63 14.48 37.15
C ALA A 77 8.36 13.77 36.64
N GLU A 78 8.06 12.60 37.18
CA GLU A 78 6.99 12.37 38.17
C GLU A 78 5.61 12.24 37.52
N SER A 79 5.15 10.98 37.52
CA SER A 79 3.81 10.50 37.86
C SER A 79 2.69 11.52 38.06
N ASP A 80 1.51 11.17 37.54
CA ASP A 80 0.18 11.68 37.88
C ASP A 80 -0.02 13.19 37.71
N ASP A 81 -0.61 13.59 36.57
CA ASP A 81 -1.70 14.56 36.62
C ASP A 81 -2.57 14.41 35.37
N ASP A 82 -3.80 13.92 35.59
CA ASP A 82 -4.96 14.21 34.76
C ASP A 82 -5.10 15.73 34.62
N GLN A 83 -4.39 16.33 33.65
CA GLN A 83 -4.70 17.69 33.23
C GLN A 83 -5.91 17.66 32.31
N ASP A 84 -7.07 17.57 32.97
CA ASP A 84 -8.28 18.24 32.53
C ASP A 84 -7.90 19.57 31.88
N SER A 85 -8.25 19.71 30.59
CA SER A 85 -8.08 20.97 29.87
C SER A 85 -8.88 22.07 30.57
N GLU A 86 -8.24 22.86 31.44
CA GLU A 86 -8.80 24.03 32.12
C GLU A 86 -8.97 25.25 31.16
N GLY A 87 -9.55 25.01 29.98
CA GLY A 87 -10.24 26.05 29.23
C GLY A 87 -11.73 26.01 29.57
N PRO A 88 -12.46 27.15 29.60
CA PRO A 88 -13.91 27.10 29.75
C PRO A 88 -14.49 26.25 28.63
N SER A 89 -14.98 25.08 29.02
CA SER A 89 -15.64 24.15 28.11
C SER A 89 -16.75 24.89 27.37
N LEU A 90 -16.61 25.01 26.04
CA LEU A 90 -17.60 25.66 25.18
C LEU A 90 -18.95 24.90 25.15
N MET A 91 -18.99 23.69 25.71
CA MET A 91 -20.16 22.81 25.73
C MET A 91 -20.45 22.31 27.14
N SER A 92 -21.70 22.00 27.45
CA SER A 92 -22.01 21.31 28.69
C SER A 92 -21.51 19.86 28.64
N GLU A 93 -21.15 19.31 29.81
CA GLU A 93 -20.70 17.92 29.91
C GLU A 93 -21.78 16.94 29.41
N ALA A 94 -23.05 17.25 29.71
CA ALA A 94 -24.19 16.49 29.20
C ALA A 94 -24.26 16.48 27.66
N ALA A 95 -23.96 17.61 26.99
CA ALA A 95 -23.95 17.67 25.53
C ALA A 95 -22.81 16.85 24.92
N ARG A 96 -21.63 16.84 25.56
CA ARG A 96 -20.51 15.99 25.14
C ARG A 96 -20.83 14.50 25.28
N HIS A 97 -21.41 14.12 26.40
CA HIS A 97 -21.80 12.73 26.63
C HIS A 97 -22.81 12.26 25.58
N ALA A 98 -23.86 13.05 25.34
CA ALA A 98 -24.86 12.74 24.32
C ALA A 98 -24.27 12.63 22.90
N MET A 99 -23.30 13.47 22.53
CA MET A 99 -22.63 13.36 21.23
C MET A 99 -21.77 12.10 21.13
N ARG A 100 -21.05 11.73 22.19
CA ARG A 100 -20.25 10.50 22.22
C ARG A 100 -21.13 9.25 22.12
N ASP A 101 -22.27 9.24 22.81
CA ASP A 101 -23.24 8.14 22.73
C ASP A 101 -23.88 8.02 21.34
N ASN A 102 -24.26 9.14 20.73
CA ASN A 102 -24.78 9.16 19.37
C ASN A 102 -23.73 8.71 18.34
N LEU A 103 -22.47 9.11 18.53
CA LEU A 103 -21.37 8.67 17.65
C LEU A 103 -21.07 7.18 17.85
N ALA A 104 -21.10 6.67 19.08
CA ALA A 104 -20.93 5.25 19.37
C ALA A 104 -22.06 4.39 18.76
N THR A 105 -23.31 4.84 18.83
CA THR A 105 -24.44 4.16 18.17
C THR A 105 -24.36 4.21 16.66
N LEU A 106 -23.92 5.33 16.07
CA LEU A 106 -23.63 5.42 14.64
C LEU A 106 -22.47 4.49 14.23
N ALA A 107 -21.42 4.41 15.04
CA ALA A 107 -20.27 3.54 14.81
C ALA A 107 -20.72 2.06 14.75
N LEU A 108 -21.55 1.63 15.70
CA LEU A 108 -22.14 0.28 15.72
C LEU A 108 -23.03 -0.01 14.49
N LEU A 109 -23.73 0.99 13.96
CA LEU A 109 -24.55 0.84 12.76
C LEU A 109 -23.71 0.86 11.46
N SER A 110 -22.59 1.59 11.48
CA SER A 110 -21.66 1.75 10.36
C SER A 110 -20.55 0.71 10.31
N GLU A 111 -20.48 -0.16 11.33
CA GLU A 111 -19.49 -1.22 11.40
C GLU A 111 -19.70 -2.14 10.17
N PRO A 112 -18.72 -2.25 9.26
CA PRO A 112 -18.85 -3.19 8.15
C PRO A 112 -18.93 -4.58 8.77
N GLY A 113 -20.09 -5.24 8.66
CA GLY A 113 -20.39 -6.53 9.28
C GLY A 113 -19.52 -7.71 8.81
N SER A 114 -18.40 -7.44 8.14
CA SER A 114 -17.41 -8.43 7.76
C SER A 114 -16.00 -7.88 8.03
N PRO A 115 -15.18 -8.55 8.84
CA PRO A 115 -13.76 -8.21 8.92
C PRO A 115 -13.14 -8.29 7.52
N PRO A 116 -12.14 -7.45 7.18
CA PRO A 116 -11.49 -7.51 5.87
C PRO A 116 -10.88 -8.90 5.70
N GLN A 117 -11.54 -9.72 4.89
CA GLN A 117 -11.02 -11.01 4.50
C GLN A 117 -9.80 -10.72 3.63
N ILE A 118 -8.60 -10.84 4.21
CA ILE A 118 -7.35 -10.84 3.45
C ILE A 118 -7.29 -12.19 2.71
N VAL A 119 -8.14 -12.33 1.70
CA VAL A 119 -8.01 -13.34 0.67
C VAL A 119 -7.01 -12.78 -0.35
N ARG A 120 -5.93 -13.55 -0.56
CA ARG A 120 -4.83 -13.38 -1.52
C ARG A 120 -4.94 -12.10 -2.37
N SER A 121 -4.18 -11.08 -1.99
CA SER A 121 -3.66 -10.00 -2.84
C SER A 121 -4.44 -9.78 -4.14
N GLY A 122 -5.64 -9.19 -4.06
CA GLY A 122 -6.43 -8.84 -5.27
C GLY A 122 -7.95 -8.98 -5.15
N GLU A 123 -8.51 -9.25 -3.98
CA GLU A 123 -9.98 -9.28 -3.81
C GLU A 123 -10.38 -8.21 -2.78
N THR A 124 -10.04 -6.96 -3.09
CA THR A 124 -10.70 -5.86 -2.39
C THR A 124 -12.19 -5.92 -2.72
N SER A 125 -13.08 -5.59 -1.77
CA SER A 125 -14.54 -5.60 -1.98
C SER A 125 -14.98 -4.83 -3.25
N LEU A 126 -14.20 -3.83 -3.67
CA LEU A 126 -14.42 -3.07 -4.88
C LEU A 126 -13.92 -3.79 -6.15
N GLU A 127 -12.75 -4.41 -6.11
CA GLU A 127 -12.22 -5.13 -7.28
C GLU A 127 -13.13 -6.30 -7.67
N GLY A 128 -13.72 -6.99 -6.70
CA GLY A 128 -14.72 -8.03 -6.94
C GLY A 128 -15.94 -7.49 -7.69
N LEU A 129 -16.52 -6.38 -7.22
CA LEU A 129 -17.67 -5.74 -7.84
C LEU A 129 -17.37 -5.23 -9.26
N VAL A 130 -16.23 -4.55 -9.43
CA VAL A 130 -15.80 -4.04 -10.74
C VAL A 130 -15.55 -5.19 -11.72
N ARG A 131 -14.98 -6.30 -11.26
CA ARG A 131 -14.77 -7.50 -12.08
C ARG A 131 -16.09 -8.14 -12.50
N GLU A 132 -17.08 -8.21 -11.62
CA GLU A 132 -18.42 -8.70 -11.97
C GLU A 132 -19.09 -7.82 -13.03
N MET A 133 -18.91 -6.50 -12.95
CA MET A 133 -19.44 -5.56 -13.92
C MET A 133 -18.69 -5.58 -15.27
N LEU A 134 -17.36 -5.75 -15.25
CA LEU A 134 -16.53 -5.76 -16.48
C LEU A 134 -16.57 -7.10 -17.22
N ARG A 135 -16.86 -8.20 -16.54
CA ARG A 135 -16.93 -9.54 -17.14
C ARG A 135 -17.86 -9.63 -18.36
N PRO A 136 -19.12 -9.15 -18.34
CA PRO A 136 -19.98 -9.22 -19.51
C PRO A 136 -19.48 -8.36 -20.68
N MET A 137 -18.93 -7.17 -20.42
CA MET A 137 -18.42 -6.29 -21.48
C MET A 137 -17.19 -6.87 -22.16
N LEU A 138 -16.28 -7.49 -21.39
CA LEU A 138 -15.11 -8.17 -21.93
C LEU A 138 -15.47 -9.44 -22.69
N ALA A 139 -16.48 -10.20 -22.23
CA ALA A 139 -16.97 -11.37 -22.95
C ALA A 139 -17.54 -11.00 -24.32
N GLU A 140 -18.42 -10.00 -24.39
CA GLU A 140 -18.98 -9.52 -25.66
C GLU A 140 -17.90 -8.99 -26.60
N TRP A 141 -16.90 -8.28 -26.05
CA TRP A 141 -15.78 -7.80 -26.84
C TRP A 141 -14.94 -8.96 -27.40
N LEU A 142 -14.64 -9.98 -26.58
CA LEU A 142 -13.90 -11.15 -27.02
C LEU A 142 -14.67 -11.92 -28.10
N ASP A 143 -15.97 -12.12 -27.95
CA ASP A 143 -16.79 -12.82 -28.95
C ASP A 143 -16.77 -12.11 -30.31
N LYS A 144 -16.71 -10.77 -30.33
CA LYS A 144 -16.68 -9.98 -31.57
C LYS A 144 -15.29 -9.88 -32.19
N ASN A 145 -14.24 -9.78 -31.38
CA ASN A 145 -12.91 -9.41 -31.87
C ASN A 145 -11.94 -10.60 -31.94
N LEU A 146 -12.15 -11.67 -31.16
CA LEU A 146 -11.27 -12.83 -31.15
C LEU A 146 -11.32 -13.64 -32.46
N PRO A 147 -12.49 -13.92 -33.06
CA PRO A 147 -12.55 -14.67 -34.32
C PRO A 147 -11.69 -14.08 -35.45
N PRO A 148 -11.80 -12.79 -35.81
CA PRO A 148 -11.00 -12.23 -36.90
C PRO A 148 -9.49 -12.21 -36.60
N MET A 149 -9.09 -12.00 -35.34
CA MET A 149 -7.67 -12.04 -34.96
C MET A 149 -7.08 -13.44 -35.13
N VAL A 150 -7.83 -14.48 -34.73
CA VAL A 150 -7.38 -15.87 -34.87
C VAL A 150 -7.32 -16.28 -36.34
N GLU A 151 -8.29 -15.89 -37.16
CA GLU A 151 -8.28 -16.19 -38.61
C GLU A 151 -7.04 -15.63 -39.31
N GLU A 152 -6.64 -14.40 -38.99
CA GLU A 152 -5.44 -13.79 -39.54
C GLU A 152 -4.17 -14.52 -39.08
N LEU A 153 -4.08 -14.86 -37.79
CA LEU A 153 -2.95 -15.61 -37.25
C LEU A 153 -2.84 -17.01 -37.86
N VAL A 154 -3.97 -17.70 -38.05
CA VAL A 154 -4.03 -19.02 -38.70
C VAL A 154 -3.64 -18.93 -40.18
N ARG A 155 -4.10 -17.89 -40.90
CA ARG A 155 -3.71 -17.63 -42.29
C ARG A 155 -2.20 -17.45 -42.42
N GLN A 156 -1.60 -16.67 -41.52
CA GLN A 156 -0.15 -16.48 -41.46
C GLN A 156 0.60 -17.79 -41.14
N GLU A 157 0.07 -18.62 -40.23
CA GLU A 157 0.67 -19.90 -39.88
C GLU A 157 0.62 -20.90 -41.05
N ILE A 158 -0.52 -21.00 -41.73
CA ILE A 158 -0.65 -21.86 -42.93
C ILE A 158 0.30 -21.39 -44.03
N ALA A 159 0.35 -20.09 -44.32
CA ALA A 159 1.27 -19.54 -45.31
C ALA A 159 2.74 -19.85 -44.98
N ARG A 160 3.12 -19.80 -43.69
CA ARG A 160 4.45 -20.16 -43.22
C ARG A 160 4.76 -21.65 -43.43
N ILE A 161 3.83 -22.55 -43.09
CA ILE A 161 4.00 -23.99 -43.25
C ILE A 161 4.14 -24.36 -44.73
N VAL A 162 3.28 -23.79 -45.59
CA VAL A 162 3.30 -24.04 -47.03
C VAL A 162 4.61 -23.55 -47.66
N LYS A 163 5.11 -22.37 -47.28
CA LYS A 163 6.41 -21.86 -47.72
C LYS A 163 7.60 -22.71 -47.25
N LYS A 164 7.46 -23.45 -46.15
CA LYS A 164 8.52 -24.32 -45.62
C LYS A 164 8.53 -25.72 -46.27
N GLN A 165 7.39 -26.16 -46.83
CA GLN A 165 7.27 -27.47 -47.47
C GLN A 165 7.49 -27.48 -48.99
N GLY A 166 7.48 -26.31 -49.66
CA GLY A 166 7.90 -26.13 -51.05
C GLY A 166 9.33 -25.64 -51.16
#